data_AF-A0A1I6QKB8-F1
#
_entry.id   AF-A0A1I6QKB8-F1
#
_cell.length_a   1.000
_cell.length_b   1.000
_cell.length_c   1.000
_cell.angle_alpha   90.00
_cell.angle_beta   90.00
_cell.angle_gamma   90.00
#
_symmetry.space_group_name_H-M   'P 1'
#
loop_
_entity.id
_entity.type
_entity.pdbx_description
1 polymer ?
#
loop_
_entity_poly.entity_id
_entity_poly.type
_entity_poly.pdbx_seq_one_letter_code
_entity_poly.pdbx_strand_id
1 'polypeptide(L)'
;MPIIYKNRLLEWWFAASTVGFGVWLGLPMDSMSTGAFADLTRWLTEAEWAFLFGITGVAHCVSLFVNGRRWWTPFARTLMLTVNSLCYGLFAVGFAVTYWPTTATYTYGVMILGAALICIYRAVKDCVHALEGLAHAH
;
A
#
# COMPACT_ATOMS: atom_id res chain seq x y z
N MET A 1 -22.10 18.22 -7.15
CA MET A 1 -22.73 16.88 -6.97
C MET A 1 -21.95 16.14 -5.91
N PRO A 2 -22.58 15.51 -4.90
CA PRO A 2 -21.86 14.66 -3.97
C PRO A 2 -21.39 13.43 -4.74
N ILE A 3 -20.09 13.21 -4.77
CA ILE A 3 -19.46 12.10 -5.49
C ILE A 3 -19.99 10.81 -4.88
N ILE A 4 -20.82 10.10 -5.66
CA ILE A 4 -21.36 8.78 -5.36
C ILE A 4 -20.18 7.90 -4.91
N TYR A 5 -20.28 7.35 -3.70
CA TYR A 5 -19.33 6.40 -3.15
C TYR A 5 -19.20 5.19 -4.08
N LYS A 6 -18.32 5.27 -5.08
CA LYS A 6 -17.82 4.09 -5.81
C LYS A 6 -17.30 3.13 -4.75
N ASN A 7 -17.78 1.90 -4.73
CA ASN A 7 -17.38 0.90 -3.75
C ASN A 7 -15.84 0.80 -3.66
N ARG A 8 -15.28 1.23 -2.53
CA ARG A 8 -13.83 1.26 -2.23
C ARG A 8 -13.41 0.11 -1.30
N LEU A 9 -14.22 -0.94 -1.21
CA LEU A 9 -13.95 -2.08 -0.33
C LEU A 9 -12.53 -2.63 -0.54
N LEU A 10 -12.07 -2.73 -1.79
CA LEU A 10 -10.71 -3.20 -2.10
C LEU A 10 -9.62 -2.28 -1.54
N GLU A 11 -9.77 -0.95 -1.66
CA GLU A 11 -8.81 0.02 -1.10
C GLU A 11 -8.78 -0.05 0.44
N TRP A 12 -9.95 -0.14 1.06
CA TRP A 12 -10.08 -0.29 2.52
C TRP A 12 -9.47 -1.59 3.01
N TRP A 13 -9.78 -2.70 2.33
CA TRP A 13 -9.21 -4.01 2.64
C TRP A 13 -7.68 -3.98 2.50
N PHE A 14 -7.16 -3.38 1.43
CA PHE A 14 -5.71 -3.28 1.21
C PHE A 14 -5.03 -2.40 2.27
N ALA A 15 -5.63 -1.25 2.60
CA ALA A 15 -5.12 -0.35 3.64
C ALA A 15 -5.09 -1.05 5.01
N ALA A 16 -6.20 -1.67 5.41
CA ALA A 16 -6.30 -2.42 6.66
C ALA A 16 -5.34 -3.62 6.71
N SER A 17 -5.21 -4.35 5.59
CA SER A 17 -4.25 -5.48 5.49
C SER A 17 -2.82 -5.00 5.63
N THR A 18 -2.48 -3.83 5.09
CA THR A 18 -1.14 -3.23 5.22
C THR A 18 -0.85 -2.83 6.67
N VAL A 19 -1.83 -2.25 7.38
CA VAL A 19 -1.70 -1.98 8.82
C VAL A 19 -1.51 -3.28 9.59
N GLY A 20 -2.34 -4.29 9.33
CA GLY A 20 -2.25 -5.60 9.98
C GLY A 20 -0.90 -6.26 9.74
N PHE A 21 -0.36 -6.16 8.52
CA PHE A 21 0.96 -6.68 8.17
C PHE A 21 2.08 -5.94 8.91
N GLY A 22 2.02 -4.61 8.99
CA GLY A 22 2.98 -3.82 9.77
C GLY A 22 2.94 -4.15 11.27
N VAL A 23 1.75 -4.31 11.84
CA VAL A 23 1.59 -4.75 13.25
C VAL A 23 2.14 -6.15 13.44
N TRP A 24 1.87 -7.07 12.51
CA TRP A 24 2.35 -8.45 12.57
C TRP A 24 3.89 -8.51 12.54
N LEU A 25 4.54 -7.77 11.64
CA LEU A 25 6.00 -7.65 11.59
C LEU A 25 6.59 -6.99 12.84
N GLY A 26 5.81 -6.15 13.53
CA GLY A 26 6.25 -5.48 14.77
C GLY A 26 6.18 -6.36 16.01
N LEU A 27 5.58 -7.55 15.92
CA LEU A 27 5.62 -8.53 17.00
C LEU A 27 7.04 -9.10 17.14
N PRO A 28 7.50 -9.45 18.36
CA PRO A 28 8.85 -9.95 18.60
C PRO A 28 9.01 -11.40 18.13
N MET A 29 8.76 -11.65 16.85
CA MET A 29 8.96 -12.92 16.17
C MET A 29 10.02 -12.71 15.09
N ASP A 30 10.99 -13.62 14.98
CA ASP A 30 12.04 -13.58 13.95
C ASP A 30 11.48 -13.95 12.56
N SER A 31 10.52 -13.16 12.06
CA SER A 31 9.77 -13.49 10.84
C SER A 31 10.59 -13.24 9.58
N MET A 32 11.59 -12.35 9.64
CA MET A 32 12.53 -12.06 8.56
C MET A 32 13.88 -12.78 8.69
N SER A 33 13.96 -13.87 9.46
CA SER A 33 15.22 -14.62 9.69
C SER A 33 15.69 -15.48 8.51
N THR A 34 14.84 -15.69 7.50
CA THR A 34 15.19 -16.55 6.35
C THR A 34 16.06 -15.83 5.32
N GLY A 35 16.85 -16.59 4.56
CA GLY A 35 17.73 -16.04 3.52
C GLY A 35 17.00 -15.21 2.45
N ALA A 36 15.71 -15.47 2.21
CA ALA A 36 14.89 -14.69 1.28
C ALA A 36 14.69 -13.22 1.71
N PHE A 37 14.89 -12.92 2.99
CA PHE A 37 14.81 -11.57 3.54
C PHE A 37 16.18 -10.94 3.77
N ALA A 38 17.29 -11.65 3.51
CA ALA A 38 18.63 -11.16 3.84
C ALA A 38 18.97 -9.81 3.18
N ASP A 39 18.52 -9.59 1.95
CA ASP A 39 18.71 -8.30 1.28
C ASP A 39 17.75 -7.22 1.80
N LEU A 40 16.53 -7.60 2.20
CA LEU A 40 15.56 -6.66 2.77
C LEU A 40 16.00 -6.19 4.15
N THR A 41 16.57 -7.07 4.97
CA THR A 41 17.09 -6.75 6.31
C THR A 41 18.38 -5.94 6.27
N ARG A 42 19.10 -5.92 5.14
CA ARG A 42 20.24 -5.01 4.90
C ARG A 42 19.80 -3.57 4.67
N TRP A 43 18.61 -3.36 4.11
CA TRP A 43 18.10 -2.02 3.84
C TRP A 43 17.39 -1.41 5.04
N LEU A 44 16.54 -2.19 5.70
CA LEU A 44 15.82 -1.82 6.90
C LEU A 44 15.72 -3.03 7.82
N THR A 45 15.88 -2.81 9.11
CA THR A 45 15.60 -3.82 10.12
C THR A 45 14.12 -4.25 10.08
N GLU A 46 13.80 -5.42 10.63
CA GLU A 46 12.42 -5.92 10.69
C GLU A 46 11.47 -4.92 11.37
N ALA A 47 11.92 -4.26 12.44
CA ALA A 47 11.17 -3.22 13.13
C ALA A 47 10.92 -1.97 12.26
N GLU A 48 11.89 -1.60 11.41
CA GLU A 48 11.74 -0.48 10.48
C GLU A 48 10.79 -0.83 9.32
N TRP A 49 10.82 -2.07 8.83
CA TRP A 49 9.81 -2.55 7.87
C TRP A 49 8.42 -2.56 8.50
N ALA A 50 8.28 -3.06 9.73
CA ALA A 50 7.04 -3.02 10.49
C ALA A 50 6.50 -1.59 10.63
N PHE A 51 7.37 -0.66 11.00
CA PHE A 51 7.03 0.75 11.10
C PHE A 51 6.61 1.35 9.76
N LEU A 52 7.33 1.04 8.68
CA LEU A 52 7.02 1.53 7.33
C LEU A 52 5.64 1.07 6.86
N PHE A 53 5.36 -0.24 6.93
CA PHE A 53 4.03 -0.77 6.55
C PHE A 53 2.92 -0.25 7.48
N GLY A 54 3.21 -0.13 8.79
CA GLY A 54 2.27 0.40 9.77
C GLY A 54 1.89 1.86 9.46
N ILE A 55 2.87 2.74 9.29
CA ILE A 55 2.64 4.17 9.09
C ILE A 55 1.97 4.45 7.74
N THR A 56 2.39 3.77 6.66
CA THR A 56 1.78 3.95 5.34
C THR A 56 0.37 3.39 5.29
N GLY A 57 0.12 2.25 5.94
CA GLY A 57 -1.21 1.67 6.10
C GLY A 57 -2.16 2.59 6.86
N VAL A 58 -1.71 3.15 7.99
CA VAL A 58 -2.52 4.08 8.79
C VAL A 58 -2.79 5.37 8.03
N ALA A 59 -1.76 5.96 7.41
CA ALA A 59 -1.92 7.14 6.57
C ALA A 59 -2.90 6.90 5.41
N HIS A 60 -2.86 5.71 4.80
CA HIS A 60 -3.80 5.31 3.76
C HIS A 60 -5.23 5.22 4.31
N CYS A 61 -5.45 4.56 5.45
CA CYS A 61 -6.76 4.52 6.13
C CYS A 61 -7.30 5.92 6.44
N VAL A 62 -6.46 6.81 6.98
CA VAL A 62 -6.83 8.20 7.29
C VAL A 62 -7.22 8.95 6.01
N SER A 63 -6.44 8.79 4.94
CA SER A 63 -6.74 9.43 3.65
C SER A 63 -8.05 8.94 3.02
N LEU A 64 -8.40 7.66 3.22
CA LEU A 64 -9.70 7.09 2.82
C LEU A 64 -10.85 7.61 3.68
N PHE A 65 -10.64 7.76 5.00
CA PHE A 65 -11.63 8.29 5.92
C PHE A 65 -11.98 9.76 5.64
N VAL A 66 -10.98 10.58 5.30
CA VAL A 66 -11.16 12.00 4.98
C VAL A 66 -11.66 12.21 3.53
N ASN A 67 -11.63 11.16 2.70
CA ASN A 67 -11.88 11.26 1.27
C ASN A 67 -13.23 11.94 0.94
N GLY A 68 -13.20 12.93 0.05
CA GLY A 68 -14.37 13.74 -0.31
C GLY A 68 -14.60 14.98 0.55
N ARG A 69 -13.83 15.17 1.65
CA ARG A 69 -13.88 16.39 2.48
C ARG A 69 -12.78 17.39 2.14
N ARG A 70 -11.70 16.95 1.48
CA ARG A 70 -10.55 17.79 1.12
C ARG A 70 -10.05 17.40 -0.28
N TRP A 71 -9.56 18.39 -1.03
CA TRP A 71 -9.09 18.22 -2.40
C TRP A 71 -7.78 17.41 -2.50
N TRP A 72 -6.98 17.35 -1.44
CA TRP A 72 -5.68 16.68 -1.44
C TRP A 72 -5.74 15.17 -1.18
N THR A 73 -6.88 14.63 -0.74
CA THR A 73 -6.98 13.21 -0.33
C THR A 73 -6.67 12.21 -1.45
N PRO A 74 -7.01 12.44 -2.73
CA PRO A 74 -6.66 11.52 -3.81
C PRO A 74 -5.14 11.41 -4.02
N PHE A 75 -4.40 12.51 -3.84
CA PHE A 75 -2.95 12.53 -3.98
C PHE A 75 -2.26 11.76 -2.85
N ALA A 76 -2.70 11.97 -1.60
CA ALA A 76 -2.19 11.22 -0.46
C ALA A 76 -2.44 9.71 -0.63
N ARG A 77 -3.63 9.31 -1.11
CA ARG A 77 -3.95 7.91 -1.42
C ARG A 77 -3.02 7.33 -2.48
N THR A 78 -2.82 8.06 -3.58
CA THR A 78 -1.94 7.63 -4.67
C THR A 78 -0.50 7.43 -4.19
N LEU A 79 0.00 8.34 -3.36
CA LEU A 79 1.34 8.24 -2.77
C LEU A 79 1.47 7.00 -1.88
N MET A 80 0.55 6.81 -0.91
CA MET A 80 0.61 5.66 0.01
C MET A 80 0.50 4.32 -0.73
N LEU A 81 -0.38 4.25 -1.75
CA LEU A 81 -0.52 3.07 -2.59
C LEU A 81 0.75 2.77 -3.40
N THR A 82 1.42 3.81 -3.91
CA THR A 82 2.69 3.65 -4.66
C THR A 82 3.79 3.13 -3.74
N VAL A 83 3.93 3.71 -2.55
CA VAL A 83 4.92 3.24 -1.56
C VAL A 83 4.65 1.78 -1.19
N ASN A 84 3.40 1.43 -0.85
CA ASN A 84 3.04 0.05 -0.52
C ASN A 84 3.29 -0.91 -1.70
N SER A 85 2.99 -0.48 -2.93
CA SER A 85 3.27 -1.27 -4.15
C SER A 85 4.76 -1.55 -4.30
N LEU A 86 5.63 -0.57 -4.02
CA LEU A 86 7.07 -0.77 -4.07
C LEU A 86 7.55 -1.70 -2.95
N CYS A 87 7.07 -1.50 -1.71
CA CYS A 87 7.46 -2.36 -0.59
C CYS A 87 7.06 -3.83 -0.83
N TYR A 88 5.81 -4.11 -1.22
CA TYR A 88 5.40 -5.46 -1.60
C TYR A 88 6.17 -5.97 -2.83
N GLY A 89 6.51 -5.08 -3.77
CA GLY A 89 7.39 -5.34 -4.92
C GLY A 89 8.73 -5.92 -4.52
N LEU A 90 9.40 -5.25 -3.57
CA LEU A 90 10.69 -5.67 -3.05
C LEU A 90 10.59 -7.04 -2.36
N PHE A 91 9.52 -7.28 -1.60
CA PHE A 91 9.27 -8.58 -0.99
C PHE A 91 9.06 -9.67 -2.04
N ALA A 92 8.20 -9.43 -3.04
CA ALA A 92 7.96 -10.39 -4.12
C ALA A 92 9.24 -10.73 -4.90
N VAL A 93 10.06 -9.72 -5.23
CA VAL A 93 11.33 -9.90 -5.93
C VAL A 93 12.34 -10.66 -5.07
N GLY A 94 12.48 -10.32 -3.78
CA GLY A 94 13.39 -11.02 -2.86
C GLY A 94 13.11 -12.53 -2.77
N PHE A 95 11.83 -12.89 -2.71
CA PHE A 95 11.41 -14.29 -2.78
C PHE A 95 11.61 -14.91 -4.16
N ALA A 96 11.32 -14.18 -5.25
CA ALA A 96 11.48 -14.67 -6.60
C ALA A 96 12.94 -15.02 -6.94
N VAL A 97 13.89 -14.18 -6.52
CA VAL A 97 15.33 -14.39 -6.79
C VAL A 97 15.94 -15.48 -5.90
N THR A 98 15.43 -15.66 -4.69
CA THR A 98 15.94 -16.67 -3.75
C THR A 98 15.36 -18.06 -4.03
N TYR A 99 14.05 -18.15 -4.23
CA TYR A 99 13.36 -19.39 -4.54
C TYR A 99 11.99 -19.10 -5.18
N TRP A 100 11.93 -19.03 -6.52
CA TRP A 100 10.73 -18.60 -7.24
C TRP A 100 9.43 -19.39 -6.96
N PRO A 101 9.40 -20.72 -6.72
CA PRO A 101 8.16 -21.48 -6.57
C PRO A 101 7.65 -21.49 -5.12
N THR A 102 7.82 -20.38 -4.39
CA THR A 102 7.20 -20.14 -3.08
C THR A 102 5.86 -19.43 -3.21
N THR A 103 4.91 -19.81 -2.36
CA THR A 103 3.62 -19.12 -2.23
C THR A 103 3.77 -17.66 -1.80
N ALA A 104 4.90 -17.29 -1.18
CA ALA A 104 5.21 -15.91 -0.82
C ALA A 104 5.36 -15.01 -2.06
N THR A 105 6.09 -15.45 -3.09
CA THR A 105 6.23 -14.71 -4.37
C THR A 105 4.87 -14.42 -4.98
N TYR A 106 3.98 -15.42 -5.00
CA TYR A 106 2.61 -15.25 -5.49
C TYR A 106 1.82 -14.27 -4.60
N THR A 107 1.90 -14.41 -3.27
CA THR A 107 1.11 -13.62 -2.31
C THR A 107 1.48 -12.13 -2.40
N TYR A 108 2.77 -11.80 -2.32
CA TYR A 108 3.25 -10.44 -2.49
C TYR A 108 3.01 -9.92 -3.92
N GLY A 109 3.12 -10.79 -4.93
CA GLY A 109 2.72 -10.52 -6.31
C GLY A 109 1.27 -10.07 -6.46
N VAL A 110 0.33 -10.76 -5.79
CA VAL A 110 -1.09 -10.41 -5.74
C VAL A 110 -1.32 -9.09 -5.01
N MET A 111 -0.58 -8.81 -3.93
CA MET A 111 -0.68 -7.52 -3.23
C MET A 111 -0.27 -6.34 -4.13
N ILE A 112 0.71 -6.53 -5.02
CA ILE A 112 1.12 -5.52 -6.01
C ILE A 112 0.10 -5.44 -7.16
N LEU A 113 -0.04 -6.53 -7.93
CA LEU A 113 -0.76 -6.53 -9.19
C LEU A 113 -2.28 -6.53 -9.00
N GLY A 114 -2.76 -7.30 -8.02
CA GLY A 114 -4.19 -7.48 -7.75
C GLY A 114 -4.79 -6.38 -6.88
N ALA A 115 -4.06 -5.86 -5.90
CA ALA A 115 -4.58 -4.85 -4.99
C ALA A 115 -4.02 -3.46 -5.27
N ALA A 116 -2.70 -3.26 -5.17
CA ALA A 116 -2.09 -1.94 -5.24
C ALA A 116 -2.31 -1.26 -6.60
N LEU A 117 -2.01 -1.90 -7.73
CA LEU A 117 -2.15 -1.29 -9.06
C LEU A 117 -3.60 -0.92 -9.41
N ILE A 118 -4.56 -1.78 -9.05
CA ILE A 118 -6.00 -1.50 -9.26
C ILE A 118 -6.42 -0.26 -8.45
N CYS A 119 -5.95 -0.17 -7.20
CA CYS A 119 -6.21 0.98 -6.34
C CYS A 119 -5.50 2.24 -6.84
N ILE A 120 -4.25 2.16 -7.31
CA ILE A 120 -3.50 3.29 -7.88
C ILE A 120 -4.24 3.84 -9.08
N TYR A 121 -4.66 2.99 -10.01
CA TYR A 121 -5.42 3.41 -11.19
C TYR A 121 -6.68 4.20 -10.82
N ARG A 122 -7.41 3.75 -9.78
CA ARG A 122 -8.60 4.45 -9.28
C ARG A 122 -8.24 5.76 -8.59
N ALA A 123 -7.20 5.77 -7.75
CA ALA A 123 -6.74 6.96 -7.05
C ALA A 123 -6.25 8.06 -8.02
N VAL A 124 -5.54 7.69 -9.08
CA VAL A 124 -5.09 8.62 -10.14
C VAL A 124 -6.28 9.25 -10.87
N LYS A 125 -7.32 8.48 -11.19
CA LYS A 125 -8.56 9.04 -11.77
C LYS A 125 -9.23 10.03 -10.81
N ASP A 126 -9.25 9.71 -9.52
CA ASP A 126 -9.78 10.64 -8.51
C ASP A 126 -8.94 11.94 -8.44
N CYS A 127 -7.61 11.88 -8.64
CA CYS A 127 -6.75 13.06 -8.72
C CYS A 127 -7.10 13.95 -9.91
N VAL A 128 -7.31 13.38 -11.10
CA VAL A 128 -7.69 14.14 -12.32
C VAL A 128 -9.00 14.88 -12.08
N HIS A 129 -10.01 14.21 -11.54
CA HIS A 129 -11.29 14.85 -11.22
C HIS A 129 -11.18 15.93 -10.15
N ALA A 130 -10.30 15.76 -9.16
CA ALA A 130 -10.04 16.80 -8.17
C ALA A 130 -9.39 18.04 -8.79
N LEU A 131 -8.48 17.87 -9.75
CA LEU A 131 -7.85 18.98 -10.48
C LEU A 131 -8.85 19.71 -11.39
N GLU A 132 -9.68 18.98 -12.13
CA GLU A 132 -10.76 19.57 -12.94
C GLU A 132 -11.73 20.39 -12.07
N GLY A 133 -12.11 19.86 -10.90
CA GLY A 133 -12.97 20.58 -9.95
C GLY A 133 -12.34 21.85 -9.40
N LEU A 134 -11.02 21.89 -9.20
CA LEU A 134 -10.30 23.10 -8.79
C LEU A 134 -10.21 24.13 -9.93
N ALA A 135 -10.00 23.68 -11.17
CA ALA A 135 -9.90 24.56 -12.33
C ALA A 135 -11.21 25.32 -12.62
N HIS A 136 -12.38 24.73 -12.34
CA HIS A 136 -13.69 25.37 -12.51
C HIS A 136 -14.14 26.25 -11.33
N ALA A 137 -13.36 26.30 -10.24
CA ALA A 137 -13.65 27.14 -9.08
C ALA A 137 -12.98 28.53 -9.15
N HIS A 138 -12.19 28.78 -10.20
CA HIS A 138 -11.54 30.04 -10.54
C HIS A 138 -12.21 30.67 -11.76
#